data_AF-A0A6P8PCI6-F1
#
_entry.id   AF-A0A6P8PCI6-F1
#
_cell.length_a   1.000
_cell.length_b   1.000
_cell.length_c   1.000
_cell.angle_alpha   90.00
_cell.angle_beta   90.00
_cell.angle_gamma   90.00
#
_symmetry.space_group_name_H-M   'P 1'
#
loop_
_entity.id
_entity.type
_entity.pdbx_description
1 polymer ?
#
loop_
_entity_poly.entity_id
_entity_poly.type
_entity_poly.pdbx_seq_one_letter_code
_entity_poly.pdbx_strand_id
1 'polypeptide(L)'
;MLAAACQMFLGKSEAEVAQISLETLEGHQRAIMAHMTVEEIYKDRQKFSEHVFKVASSDLVNMGISVVSYTLKDIHDDQDYLHSLGKARTAQVQKDARIGEAEAKRDAGIKEAKAMQEKVSAQYLSEIEMAKSQRDFELKKAAYDIEVNTKKAESDLAYQLQVAKTKQKIEEQKMQVLVVERTQQIQLQEQEIIRREKELEAKVKKPAEAERYRLEKLAEAQRRQLITQAEAEAEAVRVKGEANAFAIEAKARADAEQMAKKAEAFQQFQDAAMVDMLLEKLPQVAEEISKPLTEVKKIKMVSSGNGEVGAAKMTGEVLDILNKLPETVEKLTGISIAQTGQKKPGRML
;
A
#
# COMPACT_ATOMS: atom_id res chain seq x y z
N MET A 1 -55.07 -27.67 -143.59
CA MET A 1 -54.35 -26.40 -143.39
C MET A 1 -54.06 -25.71 -144.72
N LEU A 2 -53.25 -26.30 -145.62
CA LEU A 2 -52.90 -25.68 -146.91
C LEU A 2 -54.12 -25.32 -147.79
N ALA A 3 -55.10 -26.23 -147.94
CA ALA A 3 -56.29 -25.97 -148.74
C ALA A 3 -57.14 -24.79 -148.24
N ALA A 4 -57.25 -24.62 -146.92
CA ALA A 4 -57.98 -23.52 -146.29
C ALA A 4 -57.24 -22.18 -146.47
N ALA A 5 -55.92 -22.17 -146.31
CA ALA A 5 -55.09 -21.01 -146.60
C ALA A 5 -55.20 -20.58 -148.08
N CYS A 6 -55.12 -21.53 -149.00
CA CYS A 6 -55.32 -21.26 -150.42
C CYS A 6 -56.71 -20.69 -150.68
N GLN A 7 -57.78 -21.21 -150.09
CA GLN A 7 -59.13 -20.70 -150.28
C GLN A 7 -59.33 -19.27 -149.72
N MET A 8 -58.72 -18.95 -148.59
CA MET A 8 -58.91 -17.65 -147.91
C MET A 8 -57.99 -16.53 -148.42
N PHE A 9 -56.82 -16.90 -148.96
CA PHE A 9 -55.77 -15.95 -149.33
C PHE A 9 -55.39 -15.97 -150.82
N LEU A 10 -56.06 -16.76 -151.67
CA LEU A 10 -55.81 -16.72 -153.12
C LEU A 10 -56.06 -15.31 -153.68
N GLY A 11 -55.03 -14.73 -154.32
CA GLY A 11 -55.09 -13.40 -154.92
C GLY A 11 -54.84 -12.23 -153.95
N LYS A 12 -54.56 -12.50 -152.68
CA LYS A 12 -54.15 -11.47 -151.70
C LYS A 12 -52.62 -11.33 -151.66
N SER A 13 -52.16 -10.12 -151.39
CA SER A 13 -50.77 -9.81 -151.10
C SER A 13 -50.37 -10.28 -149.70
N GLU A 14 -49.06 -10.47 -149.48
CA GLU A 14 -48.53 -10.85 -148.16
C GLU A 14 -48.92 -9.84 -147.06
N ALA A 15 -48.99 -8.55 -147.40
CA ALA A 15 -49.41 -7.49 -146.48
C ALA A 15 -50.87 -7.67 -146.03
N GLU A 16 -51.76 -8.04 -146.94
CA GLU A 16 -53.18 -8.30 -146.62
C GLU A 16 -53.33 -9.57 -145.78
N VAL A 17 -52.54 -10.61 -146.04
CA VAL A 17 -52.52 -11.84 -145.21
C VAL A 17 -52.05 -11.52 -143.79
N ALA A 18 -50.99 -10.72 -143.65
CA ALA A 18 -50.47 -10.28 -142.36
C ALA A 18 -51.50 -9.43 -141.59
N GLN A 19 -52.18 -8.50 -142.28
CA GLN A 19 -53.20 -7.65 -141.68
C GLN A 19 -54.39 -8.46 -141.14
N ILE A 20 -54.92 -9.41 -141.92
CA ILE A 20 -56.05 -10.27 -141.48
C ILE A 20 -55.65 -11.11 -140.26
N SER A 21 -54.41 -11.63 -140.26
CA SER A 21 -53.88 -12.42 -139.15
C SER A 21 -53.72 -11.57 -137.89
N LEU A 22 -53.24 -10.34 -138.04
CA LEU A 22 -53.09 -9.38 -136.95
C LEU A 22 -54.44 -8.99 -136.36
N GLU A 23 -55.41 -8.62 -137.20
CA GLU A 23 -56.77 -8.24 -136.75
C GLU A 23 -57.46 -9.37 -135.99
N THR A 24 -57.26 -10.62 -136.43
CA THR A 24 -57.83 -11.78 -135.74
C THR A 24 -57.16 -12.01 -134.38
N LEU A 25 -55.82 -11.90 -134.31
CA LEU A 25 -55.08 -12.00 -133.05
C LEU A 25 -55.47 -10.88 -132.07
N GLU A 26 -55.60 -9.64 -132.55
CA GLU A 26 -56.04 -8.51 -131.74
C GLU A 26 -57.48 -8.68 -131.25
N GLY A 27 -58.36 -9.24 -132.08
CA GLY A 27 -59.73 -9.57 -131.70
C GLY A 27 -59.77 -10.53 -130.50
N HIS A 28 -59.03 -11.64 -130.57
CA HIS A 28 -58.92 -12.61 -129.49
C HIS A 28 -58.23 -12.02 -128.25
N GLN A 29 -57.16 -11.26 -128.42
CA GLN A 29 -56.47 -10.57 -127.32
C GLN A 29 -57.43 -9.63 -126.57
N ARG A 30 -58.20 -8.81 -127.31
CA ARG A 30 -59.19 -7.89 -126.73
C ARG A 30 -60.31 -8.63 -126.00
N ALA A 31 -60.78 -9.75 -126.53
CA ALA A 31 -61.80 -10.58 -125.89
C ALA A 31 -61.32 -11.17 -124.56
N ILE A 32 -60.08 -11.68 -124.50
CA ILE A 32 -59.51 -12.21 -123.24
C ILE A 32 -59.27 -11.08 -122.24
N MET A 33 -58.78 -9.92 -122.69
CA MET A 33 -58.62 -8.74 -121.83
C MET A 33 -59.94 -8.26 -121.20
N ALA A 34 -61.08 -8.43 -121.88
CA ALA A 34 -62.38 -8.04 -121.33
C ALA A 34 -62.83 -8.90 -120.13
N HIS A 35 -62.30 -10.11 -119.98
CA HIS A 35 -62.68 -11.05 -118.92
C HIS A 35 -61.69 -11.08 -117.75
N MET A 36 -60.54 -10.41 -117.85
CA MET A 36 -59.49 -10.39 -116.82
C MET A 36 -59.28 -8.97 -116.30
N THR A 37 -58.93 -8.84 -115.01
CA THR A 37 -58.58 -7.54 -114.43
C THR A 37 -57.13 -7.16 -114.77
N VAL A 38 -56.83 -5.86 -114.74
CA VAL A 38 -55.47 -5.35 -115.03
C VAL A 38 -54.45 -5.96 -114.07
N GLU A 39 -54.81 -6.15 -112.81
CA GLU A 39 -53.95 -6.74 -111.78
C GLU A 39 -53.69 -8.22 -112.00
N GLU A 40 -54.66 -8.98 -112.53
CA GLU A 40 -54.48 -10.39 -112.88
C GLU A 40 -53.53 -10.55 -114.07
N ILE A 41 -53.71 -9.73 -115.11
CA ILE A 41 -52.81 -9.73 -116.28
C ILE A 41 -51.39 -9.31 -115.86
N TYR A 42 -51.27 -8.35 -114.95
CA TYR A 42 -49.97 -7.88 -114.46
C TYR A 42 -49.26 -8.89 -113.54
N LYS A 43 -50.00 -9.56 -112.65
CA LYS A 43 -49.45 -10.56 -111.72
C LYS A 43 -49.13 -11.88 -112.40
N ASP A 44 -49.93 -12.30 -113.36
CA ASP A 44 -49.82 -13.60 -114.02
C ASP A 44 -49.90 -13.46 -115.55
N ARG A 45 -48.80 -12.95 -116.12
CA ARG A 45 -48.64 -12.74 -117.57
C ARG A 45 -48.65 -14.04 -118.36
N GLN A 46 -48.21 -15.13 -117.73
CA GLN A 46 -48.13 -16.43 -118.37
C GLN A 46 -49.53 -16.97 -118.62
N LYS A 47 -50.39 -16.93 -117.61
CA LYS A 47 -51.79 -17.35 -117.74
C LYS A 47 -52.51 -16.58 -118.85
N PHE A 48 -52.37 -15.26 -118.90
CA PHE A 48 -52.95 -14.44 -119.98
C PHE A 48 -52.45 -14.90 -121.37
N SER A 49 -51.14 -15.09 -121.52
CA SER A 49 -50.52 -15.49 -122.79
C SER A 49 -50.98 -16.88 -123.24
N GLU A 50 -51.13 -17.82 -122.32
CA GLU A 50 -51.64 -19.17 -122.59
C GLU A 50 -53.11 -19.14 -123.06
N HIS A 51 -53.95 -18.33 -122.42
CA HIS A 51 -55.36 -18.18 -122.81
C HIS A 51 -55.52 -17.59 -124.21
N VAL A 52 -54.79 -16.50 -124.52
CA VAL A 52 -54.83 -15.88 -125.85
C VAL A 52 -54.29 -16.86 -126.91
N PHE A 53 -53.17 -17.52 -126.63
CA PHE A 53 -52.60 -18.52 -127.52
C PHE A 53 -53.59 -19.64 -127.85
N LYS A 54 -54.27 -20.20 -126.85
CA LYS A 54 -55.21 -21.31 -127.04
C LYS A 54 -56.41 -20.94 -127.93
N VAL A 55 -57.01 -19.77 -127.69
CA VAL A 55 -58.18 -19.32 -128.44
C VAL A 55 -57.79 -18.90 -129.86
N ALA A 56 -56.73 -18.10 -130.01
CA ALA A 56 -56.28 -17.63 -131.32
C ALA A 56 -55.71 -18.76 -132.19
N SER A 57 -55.00 -19.73 -131.61
CA SER A 57 -54.46 -20.86 -132.37
C SER A 57 -55.57 -21.71 -132.99
N SER A 58 -56.67 -21.93 -132.28
CA SER A 58 -57.80 -22.70 -132.82
C SER A 58 -58.43 -22.03 -134.04
N ASP A 59 -58.46 -20.70 -134.08
CA ASP A 59 -59.10 -19.93 -135.14
C ASP A 59 -58.16 -19.71 -136.34
N LEU A 60 -56.89 -19.41 -136.08
CA LEU A 60 -55.86 -19.28 -137.12
C LEU A 60 -55.61 -20.58 -137.88
N VAL A 61 -55.72 -21.74 -137.20
CA VAL A 61 -55.62 -23.05 -137.85
C VAL A 61 -56.71 -23.24 -138.90
N ASN A 62 -57.92 -22.72 -138.68
CA ASN A 62 -59.02 -22.76 -139.65
C ASN A 62 -58.72 -21.88 -140.88
N MET A 63 -57.96 -20.80 -140.69
CA MET A 63 -57.44 -19.97 -141.79
C MET A 63 -56.20 -20.55 -142.47
N GLY A 64 -55.67 -21.66 -141.96
CA GLY A 64 -54.47 -22.31 -142.48
C GLY A 64 -53.16 -21.70 -141.98
N ILE A 65 -53.19 -20.95 -140.87
CA ILE A 65 -52.02 -20.33 -140.23
C ILE A 65 -51.77 -21.02 -138.88
N SER A 66 -50.51 -21.31 -138.57
CA SER A 66 -50.11 -21.89 -137.27
C SER A 66 -49.34 -20.87 -136.45
N VAL A 67 -49.76 -20.66 -135.20
CA VAL A 67 -49.03 -19.82 -134.25
C VAL A 67 -47.96 -20.68 -133.57
N VAL A 68 -46.71 -20.22 -133.58
CA VAL A 68 -45.58 -20.94 -132.94
C VAL A 68 -45.50 -20.58 -131.46
N SER A 69 -45.62 -19.30 -131.13
CA SER A 69 -45.61 -18.81 -129.76
C SER A 69 -46.32 -17.46 -129.65
N TYR A 70 -46.83 -17.16 -128.46
CA TYR A 70 -47.38 -15.85 -128.12
C TYR A 70 -46.78 -15.42 -126.79
N THR A 71 -46.12 -14.27 -126.77
CA THR A 71 -45.50 -13.72 -125.56
C THR A 71 -45.85 -12.25 -125.44
N LEU A 72 -46.31 -11.85 -124.26
CA LEU A 72 -46.55 -10.46 -123.94
C LEU A 72 -45.21 -9.73 -123.73
N LYS A 73 -45.00 -8.64 -124.46
CA LYS A 73 -43.79 -7.82 -124.32
C LYS A 73 -43.92 -6.89 -123.11
N ASP A 74 -44.78 -5.88 -123.22
CA ASP A 74 -44.98 -4.89 -122.17
C ASP A 74 -46.47 -4.56 -121.98
N ILE A 75 -46.82 -4.15 -120.76
CA ILE A 75 -48.15 -3.65 -120.39
C ILE A 75 -47.94 -2.23 -119.89
N HIS A 76 -48.63 -1.28 -120.49
CA HIS A 76 -48.60 0.12 -120.09
C HIS A 76 -50.03 0.60 -119.87
N ASP A 77 -50.19 1.56 -118.96
CA ASP A 77 -51.42 2.30 -118.78
C ASP A 77 -51.20 3.79 -119.09
N ASP A 78 -52.27 4.46 -119.51
CA ASP A 78 -52.24 5.90 -119.78
C ASP A 78 -52.44 6.75 -118.51
N GLN A 79 -52.84 6.11 -117.40
CA GLN A 79 -53.29 6.78 -116.15
C GLN A 79 -52.40 6.47 -114.93
N ASP A 80 -51.21 5.90 -115.11
CA ASP A 80 -50.20 5.64 -114.07
C ASP A 80 -50.71 4.81 -112.86
N TYR A 81 -51.73 3.98 -113.09
CA TYR A 81 -52.40 3.15 -112.08
C TYR A 81 -51.48 2.04 -111.58
N LEU A 82 -50.79 1.34 -112.48
CA LEU A 82 -49.86 0.25 -112.17
C LEU A 82 -48.68 0.74 -111.32
N HIS A 83 -48.16 1.92 -111.63
CA HIS A 83 -47.10 2.55 -110.85
C HIS A 83 -47.58 2.96 -109.45
N SER A 84 -48.79 3.50 -109.35
CA SER A 84 -49.43 3.85 -108.08
C SER A 84 -49.66 2.62 -107.18
N LEU A 85 -50.07 1.49 -107.77
CA LEU A 85 -50.23 0.22 -107.06
C LEU A 85 -48.90 -0.28 -106.48
N GLY A 86 -47.81 -0.16 -107.24
CA GLY A 86 -46.45 -0.47 -106.79
C GLY A 86 -45.98 0.39 -105.62
N LYS A 87 -46.27 1.70 -105.65
CA LYS A 87 -45.94 2.64 -104.56
C LYS A 87 -46.63 2.27 -103.25
N ALA A 88 -47.94 2.00 -103.27
CA ALA A 88 -48.69 1.63 -102.07
C ALA A 88 -48.14 0.34 -101.42
N ARG A 89 -47.87 -0.68 -102.24
CA ARG A 89 -47.31 -1.95 -101.74
C ARG A 89 -45.89 -1.79 -101.20
N THR A 90 -45.06 -0.98 -101.84
CA THR A 90 -43.71 -0.67 -101.36
C THR A 90 -43.74 0.06 -100.01
N ALA A 91 -44.63 1.05 -99.87
CA ALA A 91 -44.82 1.77 -98.61
C ALA A 91 -45.32 0.85 -97.48
N GLN A 92 -46.23 -0.08 -97.78
CA GLN A 92 -46.70 -1.06 -96.81
C GLN A 92 -45.57 -2.00 -96.34
N VAL A 93 -44.79 -2.57 -97.27
CA VAL A 93 -43.66 -3.45 -96.93
C VAL A 93 -42.61 -2.69 -96.10
N GLN A 94 -42.31 -1.43 -96.45
CA GLN A 94 -41.38 -0.61 -95.66
C GLN A 94 -41.91 -0.28 -94.27
N LYS A 95 -43.22 -0.07 -94.12
CA LYS A 95 -43.86 0.16 -92.81
C LYS A 95 -43.75 -1.10 -91.96
N ASP A 96 -44.10 -2.26 -92.51
CA ASP A 96 -44.09 -3.53 -91.79
C ASP A 96 -42.65 -3.92 -91.39
N ALA A 97 -41.67 -3.68 -92.27
CA ALA A 97 -40.25 -3.86 -91.95
C ALA A 97 -39.80 -2.95 -90.78
N ARG A 98 -40.20 -1.67 -90.79
CA ARG A 98 -39.89 -0.73 -89.69
C ARG A 98 -40.53 -1.13 -88.36
N ILE A 99 -41.76 -1.63 -88.39
CA ILE A 99 -42.44 -2.14 -87.19
C ILE A 99 -41.69 -3.37 -86.65
N GLY A 100 -41.35 -4.33 -87.51
CA GLY A 100 -40.60 -5.51 -87.11
C GLY A 100 -39.22 -5.19 -86.52
N GLU A 101 -38.50 -4.23 -87.10
CA GLU A 101 -37.21 -3.76 -86.56
C GLU A 101 -37.39 -3.11 -85.17
N ALA A 102 -38.40 -2.25 -85.01
CA ALA A 102 -38.68 -1.59 -83.74
C ALA A 102 -39.07 -2.58 -82.64
N GLU A 103 -39.90 -3.57 -82.95
CA GLU A 103 -40.29 -4.64 -82.01
C GLU A 103 -39.09 -5.51 -81.63
N ALA A 104 -38.29 -5.95 -82.61
CA ALA A 104 -37.08 -6.73 -82.34
C ALA A 104 -36.08 -5.96 -81.46
N LYS A 105 -35.89 -4.67 -81.73
CA LYS A 105 -35.00 -3.80 -80.93
C LYS A 105 -35.52 -3.60 -79.51
N ARG A 106 -36.84 -3.41 -79.33
CA ARG A 106 -37.46 -3.30 -78.01
C ARG A 106 -37.28 -4.59 -77.22
N ASP A 107 -37.56 -5.73 -77.82
CA ASP A 107 -37.51 -7.02 -77.14
C ASP A 107 -36.06 -7.41 -76.80
N ALA A 108 -35.10 -7.09 -77.68
CA ALA A 108 -33.67 -7.19 -77.37
C ALA A 108 -33.29 -6.31 -76.18
N GLY A 109 -33.69 -5.03 -76.17
CA GLY A 109 -33.41 -4.12 -75.07
C GLY A 109 -34.01 -4.56 -73.73
N ILE A 110 -35.22 -5.13 -73.72
CA ILE A 110 -35.83 -5.68 -72.51
C ILE A 110 -35.04 -6.89 -71.99
N LYS A 111 -34.62 -7.80 -72.88
CA LYS A 111 -33.80 -8.96 -72.49
C LYS A 111 -32.44 -8.54 -71.96
N GLU A 112 -31.78 -7.59 -72.61
CA GLU A 112 -30.51 -7.03 -72.14
C GLU A 112 -30.65 -6.36 -70.77
N ALA A 113 -31.68 -5.53 -70.57
CA ALA A 113 -31.93 -4.88 -69.29
C ALA A 113 -32.19 -5.90 -68.16
N LYS A 114 -32.97 -6.96 -68.43
CA LYS A 114 -33.20 -8.04 -67.46
C LYS A 114 -31.92 -8.81 -67.15
N ALA A 115 -31.16 -9.21 -68.17
CA ALA A 115 -29.89 -9.92 -67.97
C ALA A 115 -28.88 -9.06 -67.20
N MET A 116 -28.85 -7.75 -67.45
CA MET A 116 -28.03 -6.80 -66.69
C MET A 116 -28.50 -6.68 -65.24
N GLN A 117 -29.81 -6.56 -64.99
CA GLN A 117 -30.37 -6.51 -63.65
C GLN A 117 -30.05 -7.79 -62.86
N GLU A 118 -30.22 -8.96 -63.47
CA GLU A 118 -29.87 -10.25 -62.87
C GLU A 118 -28.38 -10.33 -62.55
N LYS A 119 -27.50 -9.97 -63.50
CA LYS A 119 -26.05 -9.92 -63.29
C LYS A 119 -25.68 -9.02 -62.11
N VAL A 120 -26.21 -7.79 -62.08
CA VAL A 120 -25.91 -6.82 -61.02
C VAL A 120 -26.44 -7.32 -59.67
N SER A 121 -27.64 -7.91 -59.64
CA SER A 121 -28.20 -8.50 -58.41
C SER A 121 -27.34 -9.64 -57.88
N ALA A 122 -26.84 -10.52 -58.75
CA ALA A 122 -25.93 -11.60 -58.37
C ALA A 122 -24.59 -11.07 -57.87
N GLN A 123 -24.05 -10.01 -58.48
CA GLN A 123 -22.84 -9.33 -58.00
C GLN A 123 -23.05 -8.76 -56.59
N TYR A 124 -24.15 -8.04 -56.35
CA TYR A 124 -24.44 -7.51 -55.01
C TYR A 124 -24.63 -8.60 -53.96
N LEU A 125 -25.32 -9.70 -54.31
CA LEU A 125 -25.45 -10.84 -53.39
C LEU A 125 -24.08 -11.43 -53.03
N SER A 126 -23.19 -11.58 -54.02
CA SER A 126 -21.82 -12.05 -53.78
C SER A 126 -21.02 -11.08 -52.92
N GLU A 127 -21.11 -9.77 -53.17
CA GLU A 127 -20.43 -8.74 -52.37
C GLU A 127 -20.93 -8.70 -50.92
N ILE A 128 -22.24 -8.83 -50.70
CA ILE A 128 -22.82 -8.93 -49.35
C ILE A 128 -22.28 -10.16 -48.62
N GLU A 129 -22.19 -11.31 -49.29
CA GLU A 129 -21.70 -12.54 -48.67
C GLU A 129 -20.20 -12.47 -48.35
N MET A 130 -19.40 -11.86 -49.25
CA MET A 130 -17.99 -11.58 -48.99
C MET A 130 -17.82 -10.62 -47.81
N ALA A 131 -18.59 -9.54 -47.74
CA ALA A 131 -18.53 -8.57 -46.65
C ALA A 131 -18.94 -9.21 -45.30
N LYS A 132 -19.97 -10.07 -45.30
CA LYS A 132 -20.35 -10.86 -44.11
C LYS A 132 -19.22 -11.79 -43.67
N SER A 133 -18.66 -12.56 -44.61
CA SER A 133 -17.56 -13.48 -44.33
C SER A 133 -16.33 -12.75 -43.77
N GLN A 134 -16.01 -11.59 -44.33
CA GLN A 134 -14.91 -10.73 -43.85
C GLN A 134 -15.18 -10.22 -42.43
N ARG A 135 -16.38 -9.68 -42.17
CA ARG A 135 -16.78 -9.22 -40.84
C ARG A 135 -16.72 -10.35 -39.81
N ASP A 136 -17.24 -11.52 -40.16
CA ASP A 136 -17.26 -12.67 -39.25
C ASP A 136 -15.85 -13.23 -38.99
N PHE A 137 -14.97 -13.18 -40.00
CA PHE A 137 -13.54 -13.45 -39.83
C PHE A 137 -12.88 -12.45 -38.89
N GLU A 138 -13.10 -11.15 -39.07
CA GLU A 138 -12.54 -10.10 -38.22
C GLU A 138 -13.04 -10.21 -36.76
N LEU A 139 -14.33 -10.50 -36.56
CA LEU A 139 -14.90 -10.74 -35.23
C LEU A 139 -14.26 -11.96 -34.55
N LYS A 140 -14.10 -13.07 -35.27
CA LYS A 140 -13.41 -14.26 -34.74
C LYS A 140 -11.96 -13.97 -34.42
N LYS A 141 -11.25 -13.27 -35.30
CA LYS A 141 -9.86 -12.86 -35.07
C LYS A 141 -9.75 -11.99 -33.81
N ALA A 142 -10.61 -10.99 -33.67
CA ALA A 142 -10.63 -10.14 -32.48
C ALA A 142 -10.93 -10.94 -31.20
N ALA A 143 -11.86 -11.90 -31.25
CA ALA A 143 -12.15 -12.79 -30.11
C ALA A 143 -10.92 -13.63 -29.73
N TYR A 144 -10.23 -14.22 -30.70
CA TYR A 144 -8.99 -14.97 -30.45
C TYR A 144 -7.86 -14.08 -29.94
N ASP A 145 -7.71 -12.87 -30.47
CA ASP A 145 -6.71 -11.92 -30.01
C ASP A 145 -6.95 -11.52 -28.56
N ILE A 146 -8.22 -11.31 -28.16
CA ILE A 146 -8.59 -11.10 -26.76
C ILE A 146 -8.17 -12.30 -25.91
N GLU A 147 -8.53 -13.52 -26.31
CA GLU A 147 -8.21 -14.74 -25.56
C GLU A 147 -6.68 -14.95 -25.41
N VAL A 148 -5.93 -14.78 -26.51
CA VAL A 148 -4.46 -14.88 -26.52
C VAL A 148 -3.85 -13.79 -25.63
N ASN A 149 -4.33 -12.55 -25.70
CA ASN A 149 -3.82 -11.46 -24.89
C ASN A 149 -4.16 -11.64 -23.41
N THR A 150 -5.36 -12.11 -23.07
CA THR A 150 -5.73 -12.46 -21.69
C THR A 150 -4.81 -13.56 -21.16
N LYS A 151 -4.57 -14.63 -21.93
CA LYS A 151 -3.67 -15.72 -21.53
C LYS A 151 -2.22 -15.27 -21.39
N LYS A 152 -1.74 -14.39 -22.28
CA LYS A 152 -0.41 -13.77 -22.15
C LYS A 152 -0.32 -12.90 -20.89
N ALA A 153 -1.30 -12.04 -20.64
CA ALA A 153 -1.32 -11.20 -19.45
C ALA A 153 -1.39 -12.04 -18.16
N GLU A 154 -2.19 -13.12 -18.13
CA GLU A 154 -2.21 -14.10 -17.04
C GLU A 154 -0.83 -14.75 -16.84
N SER A 155 -0.18 -15.17 -17.92
CA SER A 155 1.17 -15.75 -17.88
C SER A 155 2.21 -14.75 -17.38
N ASP A 156 2.17 -13.50 -17.83
CA ASP A 156 3.09 -12.44 -17.41
C ASP A 156 2.88 -12.08 -15.94
N LEU A 157 1.62 -11.97 -15.49
CA LEU A 157 1.29 -11.77 -14.08
C LEU A 157 1.73 -12.96 -13.21
N ALA A 158 1.52 -14.19 -13.67
CA ALA A 158 1.97 -15.39 -12.98
C ALA A 158 3.51 -15.41 -12.87
N TYR A 159 4.22 -15.05 -13.93
CA TYR A 159 5.67 -14.93 -13.93
C TYR A 159 6.14 -13.85 -12.95
N GLN A 160 5.56 -12.64 -13.00
CA GLN A 160 5.89 -11.56 -12.07
C GLN A 160 5.60 -11.94 -10.61
N LEU A 161 4.46 -12.58 -10.34
CA LEU A 161 4.12 -13.10 -9.02
C LEU A 161 5.15 -14.13 -8.55
N GLN A 162 5.59 -15.03 -9.43
CA GLN A 162 6.59 -16.04 -9.08
C GLN A 162 7.96 -15.41 -8.80
N VAL A 163 8.35 -14.40 -9.57
CA VAL A 163 9.56 -13.60 -9.29
C VAL A 163 9.44 -12.91 -7.93
N ALA A 164 8.30 -12.29 -7.62
CA ALA A 164 8.07 -11.63 -6.33
C ALA A 164 8.11 -12.62 -5.16
N LYS A 165 7.44 -13.78 -5.27
CA LYS A 165 7.49 -14.86 -4.26
C LYS A 165 8.92 -15.37 -4.06
N THR A 166 9.67 -15.54 -5.14
CA THR A 166 11.05 -16.01 -5.08
C THR A 166 11.94 -14.96 -4.42
N LYS A 167 11.79 -13.67 -4.76
CA LYS A 167 12.46 -12.56 -4.08
C LYS A 167 12.13 -12.52 -2.58
N GLN A 168 10.86 -12.66 -2.21
CA GLN A 168 10.46 -12.70 -0.81
C GLN A 168 11.14 -13.85 -0.07
N LYS A 169 11.15 -15.06 -0.64
CA LYS A 169 11.86 -16.22 -0.07
C LYS A 169 13.37 -15.96 0.07
N ILE A 170 14.00 -15.32 -0.92
CA ILE A 170 15.41 -14.95 -0.86
C ILE A 170 15.67 -13.96 0.29
N GLU A 171 14.82 -12.94 0.44
CA GLU A 171 14.95 -11.98 1.54
C GLU A 171 14.68 -12.61 2.91
N GLU A 172 13.71 -13.52 3.04
CA GLU A 172 13.49 -14.32 4.26
C GLU A 172 14.72 -15.16 4.60
N GLN A 173 15.33 -15.83 3.62
CA GLN A 173 16.57 -16.60 3.81
C GLN A 173 17.74 -15.69 4.20
N LYS A 174 17.91 -14.54 3.55
CA LYS A 174 18.94 -13.55 3.93
C LYS A 174 18.74 -13.04 5.36
N MET A 175 17.50 -12.75 5.76
CA MET A 175 17.20 -12.33 7.12
C MET A 175 17.52 -13.44 8.13
N GLN A 176 17.23 -14.71 7.80
CA GLN A 176 17.64 -15.85 8.61
C GLN A 176 19.16 -15.93 8.77
N VAL A 177 19.92 -15.76 7.69
CA VAL A 177 21.39 -15.69 7.76
C VAL A 177 21.84 -14.55 8.67
N LEU A 178 21.26 -13.35 8.52
CA LEU A 178 21.57 -12.19 9.38
C LEU A 178 21.24 -12.43 10.85
N VAL A 179 20.10 -13.08 11.14
CA VAL A 179 19.72 -13.48 12.51
C VAL A 179 20.74 -14.46 13.06
N VAL A 180 21.13 -15.49 12.31
CA VAL A 180 22.16 -16.46 12.73
C VAL A 180 23.50 -15.76 12.97
N GLU A 181 23.96 -14.90 12.05
CA GLU A 181 25.18 -14.11 12.24
C GLU A 181 25.12 -13.25 13.50
N ARG A 182 24.00 -12.56 13.73
CA ARG A 182 23.82 -11.71 14.91
C ARG A 182 23.73 -12.54 16.19
N THR A 183 23.06 -13.69 16.18
CA THR A 183 23.05 -14.63 17.31
C THR A 183 24.47 -15.14 17.58
N GLN A 184 25.24 -15.48 16.56
CA GLN A 184 26.64 -15.90 16.69
C GLN A 184 27.51 -14.77 17.27
N GLN A 185 27.29 -13.52 16.84
CA GLN A 185 27.97 -12.34 17.39
C GLN A 185 27.62 -12.11 18.87
N ILE A 186 26.34 -12.22 19.24
CA ILE A 186 25.91 -12.13 20.65
C ILE A 186 26.58 -13.23 21.47
N GLN A 187 26.58 -14.47 20.98
CA GLN A 187 27.27 -15.58 21.65
C GLN A 187 28.77 -15.31 21.82
N LEU A 188 29.44 -14.78 20.78
CA LEU A 188 30.85 -14.42 20.88
C LEU A 188 31.07 -13.31 21.92
N GLN A 189 30.22 -12.28 21.92
CA GLN A 189 30.25 -11.20 22.90
C GLN A 189 29.99 -11.70 24.32
N GLU A 190 29.03 -12.59 24.53
CA GLU A 190 28.78 -13.24 25.82
C GLU A 190 30.01 -14.03 26.28
N GLN A 191 30.64 -14.80 25.39
CA GLN A 191 31.89 -15.50 25.70
C GLN A 191 33.05 -14.53 26.03
N GLU A 192 33.15 -13.40 25.33
CA GLU A 192 34.10 -12.34 25.66
C GLU A 192 33.80 -11.68 27.00
N ILE A 193 32.53 -11.42 27.32
CA ILE A 193 32.09 -10.90 28.62
C ILE A 193 32.48 -11.89 29.72
N ILE A 194 32.18 -13.18 29.57
CA ILE A 194 32.57 -14.22 30.55
C ILE A 194 34.09 -14.28 30.71
N ARG A 195 34.86 -14.20 29.63
CA ARG A 195 36.33 -14.15 29.71
C ARG A 195 36.79 -12.90 30.46
N ARG A 196 36.22 -11.73 30.13
CA ARG A 196 36.56 -10.44 30.76
C ARG A 196 36.12 -10.40 32.23
N GLU A 197 34.99 -10.99 32.59
CA GLU A 197 34.54 -11.17 33.96
C GLU A 197 35.52 -12.05 34.75
N LYS A 198 35.95 -13.19 34.19
CA LYS A 198 36.97 -14.04 34.82
C LYS A 198 38.31 -13.33 34.96
N GLU A 199 38.71 -12.54 33.97
CA GLU A 199 39.92 -11.70 34.07
C GLU A 199 39.80 -10.63 35.15
N LEU A 200 38.66 -9.93 35.25
CA LEU A 200 38.39 -8.92 36.27
C LEU A 200 38.27 -9.55 37.66
N GLU A 201 37.68 -10.73 37.76
CA GLU A 201 37.62 -11.51 38.99
C GLU A 201 39.04 -11.87 39.45
N ALA A 202 39.90 -12.33 38.54
CA ALA A 202 41.29 -12.65 38.85
C ALA A 202 42.15 -11.40 39.16
N LYS A 203 41.97 -10.29 38.44
CA LYS A 203 42.81 -9.07 38.57
C LYS A 203 42.33 -8.09 39.64
N VAL A 204 41.02 -8.00 39.87
CA VAL A 204 40.43 -6.97 40.76
C VAL A 204 39.85 -7.62 42.00
N LYS A 205 38.96 -8.61 41.85
CA LYS A 205 38.29 -9.21 43.02
C LYS A 205 39.27 -9.99 43.89
N LYS A 206 40.10 -10.87 43.33
CA LYS A 206 41.04 -11.68 44.13
C LYS A 206 42.06 -10.82 44.91
N PRO A 207 42.70 -9.79 44.32
CA PRO A 207 43.56 -8.90 45.08
C PRO A 207 42.79 -8.03 46.08
N ALA A 208 41.59 -7.55 45.73
CA ALA A 208 40.77 -6.78 46.66
C ALA A 208 40.25 -7.63 47.83
N GLU A 209 39.91 -8.90 47.61
CA GLU A 209 39.54 -9.85 48.66
C GLU A 209 40.74 -10.24 49.51
N ALA A 210 41.92 -10.42 48.90
CA ALA A 210 43.17 -10.64 49.64
C ALA A 210 43.52 -9.42 50.52
N GLU A 211 43.33 -8.21 50.00
CA GLU A 211 43.56 -6.96 50.73
C GLU A 211 42.51 -6.75 51.84
N ARG A 212 41.23 -7.01 51.55
CA ARG A 212 40.15 -6.98 52.57
C ARG A 212 40.43 -7.98 53.68
N TYR A 213 40.82 -9.22 53.34
CA TYR A 213 41.18 -10.25 54.32
C TYR A 213 42.40 -9.85 55.14
N ARG A 214 43.42 -9.24 54.52
CA ARG A 214 44.60 -8.70 55.22
C ARG A 214 44.20 -7.58 56.19
N LEU A 215 43.36 -6.64 55.77
CA LEU A 215 42.85 -5.55 56.60
C LEU A 215 41.96 -6.05 57.75
N GLU A 216 41.04 -6.98 57.49
CA GLU A 216 40.23 -7.63 58.53
C GLU A 216 41.11 -8.33 59.56
N LYS A 217 42.14 -9.07 59.12
CA LYS A 217 43.08 -9.74 60.02
C LYS A 217 43.98 -8.77 60.79
N LEU A 218 44.41 -7.67 60.18
CA LEU A 218 45.13 -6.59 60.89
C LEU A 218 44.23 -5.90 61.91
N ALA A 219 42.97 -5.61 61.57
CA ALA A 219 42.00 -5.03 62.48
C ALA A 219 41.64 -6.00 63.63
N GLU A 220 41.50 -7.30 63.36
CA GLU A 220 41.30 -8.34 64.37
C GLU A 220 42.53 -8.46 65.29
N ALA A 221 43.74 -8.39 64.73
CA ALA A 221 44.99 -8.38 65.48
C ALA A 221 45.11 -7.12 66.38
N GLN A 222 44.79 -5.94 65.85
CA GLN A 222 44.74 -4.69 66.63
C GLN A 222 43.69 -4.76 67.73
N ARG A 223 42.48 -5.23 67.43
CA ARG A 223 41.42 -5.42 68.42
C ARG A 223 41.84 -6.39 69.50
N ARG A 224 42.50 -7.50 69.14
CA ARG A 224 43.03 -8.48 70.10
C ARG A 224 44.16 -7.87 70.94
N GLN A 225 45.08 -7.11 70.36
CA GLN A 225 46.12 -6.38 71.10
C GLN A 225 45.52 -5.41 72.12
N LEU A 226 44.51 -4.63 71.71
CA LEU A 226 43.82 -3.67 72.58
C LEU A 226 43.10 -4.37 73.74
N ILE A 227 42.42 -5.49 73.47
CA ILE A 227 41.78 -6.29 74.52
C ILE A 227 42.81 -6.86 75.48
N THR A 228 43.89 -7.48 74.97
CA THR A 228 44.96 -8.05 75.81
C THR A 228 45.70 -6.98 76.61
N GLN A 229 45.89 -5.77 76.06
CA GLN A 229 46.47 -4.65 76.78
C GLN A 229 45.51 -4.13 77.86
N ALA A 230 44.22 -4.01 77.56
CA ALA A 230 43.20 -3.62 78.55
C ALA A 230 43.06 -4.68 79.66
N GLU A 231 43.17 -5.97 79.35
CA GLU A 231 43.20 -7.06 80.33
C GLU A 231 44.47 -7.01 81.19
N ALA A 232 45.64 -6.74 80.58
CA ALA A 232 46.90 -6.57 81.31
C ALA A 232 46.88 -5.33 82.23
N GLU A 233 46.26 -4.23 81.78
CA GLU A 233 46.05 -3.03 82.59
C GLU A 233 45.04 -3.29 83.73
N ALA A 234 43.94 -3.99 83.45
CA ALA A 234 42.97 -4.39 84.47
C ALA A 234 43.58 -5.31 85.52
N GLU A 235 44.41 -6.27 85.10
CA GLU A 235 45.14 -7.16 86.00
C GLU A 235 46.20 -6.40 86.81
N ALA A 236 46.92 -5.45 86.19
CA ALA A 236 47.86 -4.58 86.90
C ALA A 236 47.16 -3.71 87.95
N VAL A 237 45.95 -3.21 87.65
CA VAL A 237 45.11 -2.47 88.62
C VAL A 237 44.61 -3.40 89.72
N ARG A 238 44.20 -4.64 89.41
CA ARG A 238 43.78 -5.63 90.41
C ARG A 238 44.91 -5.97 91.37
N VAL A 239 46.10 -6.29 90.86
CA VAL A 239 47.29 -6.60 91.67
C VAL A 239 47.74 -5.39 92.50
N LYS A 240 47.69 -4.17 91.93
CA LYS A 240 47.94 -2.94 92.71
C LYS A 240 46.87 -2.70 93.78
N GLY A 241 45.61 -3.01 93.48
CA GLY A 241 44.49 -2.91 94.41
C GLY A 241 44.63 -3.88 95.59
N GLU A 242 45.01 -5.14 95.32
CA GLU A 242 45.30 -6.16 96.32
C GLU A 242 46.54 -5.77 97.16
N ALA A 243 47.60 -5.26 96.53
CA ALA A 243 48.78 -4.78 97.24
C ALA A 243 48.47 -3.57 98.16
N ASN A 244 47.63 -2.64 97.69
CA ASN A 244 47.19 -1.49 98.49
C ASN A 244 46.24 -1.92 99.63
N ALA A 245 45.34 -2.88 99.40
CA ALA A 245 44.48 -3.42 100.44
C ALA A 245 45.31 -4.10 101.54
N PHE A 246 46.30 -4.91 101.18
CA PHE A 246 47.22 -5.56 102.12
C PHE A 246 48.05 -4.54 102.90
N ALA A 247 48.51 -3.45 102.25
CA ALA A 247 49.24 -2.37 102.90
C ALA A 247 48.37 -1.58 103.89
N ILE A 248 47.10 -1.32 103.56
CA ILE A 248 46.15 -0.64 104.45
C ILE A 248 45.81 -1.52 105.65
N GLU A 249 45.57 -2.81 105.45
CA GLU A 249 45.26 -3.76 106.53
C GLU A 249 46.43 -3.91 107.51
N ALA A 250 47.66 -4.02 106.98
CA ALA A 250 48.87 -4.05 107.81
C ALA A 250 49.06 -2.75 108.62
N LYS A 251 48.78 -1.59 108.02
CA LYS A 251 48.87 -0.29 108.70
C LYS A 251 47.78 -0.11 109.76
N ALA A 252 46.54 -0.51 109.46
CA ALA A 252 45.43 -0.45 110.41
C ALA A 252 45.65 -1.38 111.63
N ARG A 253 46.26 -2.55 111.42
CA ARG A 253 46.63 -3.46 112.52
C ARG A 253 47.71 -2.87 113.42
N ALA A 254 48.71 -2.19 112.83
CA ALA A 254 49.76 -1.51 113.58
C ALA A 254 49.22 -0.31 114.38
N ASP A 255 48.29 0.47 113.80
CA ASP A 255 47.65 1.60 114.49
C ASP A 255 46.73 1.13 115.64
N ALA A 256 46.01 0.01 115.46
CA ALA A 256 45.18 -0.60 116.49
C ALA A 256 46.03 -1.11 117.69
N GLU A 257 47.18 -1.73 117.43
CA GLU A 257 48.11 -2.16 118.49
C GLU A 257 48.75 -0.97 119.22
N GLN A 258 49.07 0.13 118.52
CA GLN A 258 49.55 1.36 119.14
C GLN A 258 48.48 2.01 120.04
N MET A 259 47.23 2.08 119.58
CA MET A 259 46.13 2.64 120.37
C MET A 259 45.81 1.81 121.61
N ALA A 260 45.86 0.47 121.51
CA ALA A 260 45.66 -0.41 122.66
C ALA A 260 46.74 -0.20 123.74
N LYS A 261 48.02 -0.12 123.33
CA LYS A 261 49.14 0.14 124.26
C LYS A 261 49.08 1.55 124.87
N LYS A 262 48.63 2.56 124.10
CA LYS A 262 48.36 3.90 124.64
C LYS A 262 47.23 3.86 125.67
N ALA A 263 46.15 3.13 125.42
CA ALA A 263 45.02 3.03 126.34
C ALA A 263 45.39 2.37 127.69
N GLU A 264 46.25 1.35 127.70
CA GLU A 264 46.79 0.76 128.95
C GLU A 264 47.65 1.75 129.74
N ALA A 265 48.46 2.59 129.06
CA ALA A 265 49.28 3.60 129.72
C ALA A 265 48.43 4.73 130.36
N PHE A 266 47.25 5.02 129.82
CA PHE A 266 46.34 6.05 130.34
C PHE A 266 45.53 5.62 131.57
N GLN A 267 45.46 4.32 131.91
CA GLN A 267 44.72 3.88 133.10
C GLN A 267 45.45 4.13 134.44
N GLN A 268 46.77 4.31 134.44
CA GLN A 268 47.55 4.37 135.70
C GLN A 268 47.83 5.78 136.24
N PHE A 269 47.39 6.85 135.57
CA PHE A 269 47.61 8.22 136.03
C PHE A 269 46.28 8.99 136.11
N GLN A 270 45.50 8.71 137.16
CA GLN A 270 44.36 9.52 137.54
C GLN A 270 44.86 10.77 138.29
N ASP A 271 44.75 11.94 137.64
CA ASP A 271 44.29 13.22 138.22
C ASP A 271 44.76 14.51 137.51
N ALA A 272 45.41 14.45 136.33
CA ALA A 272 45.92 15.68 135.68
C ALA A 272 45.66 15.85 134.16
N ALA A 273 44.92 14.97 133.49
CA ALA A 273 44.81 15.00 132.02
C ALA A 273 43.64 15.82 131.44
N MET A 274 42.62 16.17 132.24
CA MET A 274 41.43 16.87 131.72
C MET A 274 41.63 18.38 131.56
N VAL A 275 42.62 18.97 132.24
CA VAL A 275 42.86 20.42 132.22
C VAL A 275 43.85 20.82 131.12
N ASP A 276 44.78 19.93 130.75
CA ASP A 276 45.81 20.22 129.73
C ASP A 276 45.25 20.13 128.29
N MET A 277 44.33 19.19 128.04
CA MET A 277 43.74 18.98 126.70
C MET A 277 42.79 20.12 126.27
N LEU A 278 42.23 20.87 127.22
CA LEU A 278 41.39 22.03 126.95
C LEU A 278 42.21 23.31 126.68
N LEU A 279 43.41 23.44 127.26
CA LEU A 279 44.29 24.58 126.99
C LEU A 279 44.98 24.49 125.62
N GLU A 280 45.31 23.30 125.14
CA GLU A 280 45.95 23.10 123.83
C GLU A 280 45.02 23.35 122.62
N LYS A 281 43.71 23.14 122.78
CA LYS A 281 42.74 23.25 121.67
C LYS A 281 42.08 24.63 121.56
N LEU A 282 42.17 25.48 122.57
CA LEU A 282 41.62 26.85 122.53
C LEU A 282 42.30 27.78 121.49
N PRO A 283 43.62 27.71 121.23
CA PRO A 283 44.26 28.52 120.18
C PRO A 283 43.76 28.19 118.76
N GLN A 284 43.42 26.93 118.47
CA GLN A 284 43.02 26.50 117.12
C GLN A 284 41.63 27.04 116.72
N VAL A 285 40.75 27.30 117.69
CA VAL A 285 39.44 27.92 117.43
C VAL A 285 39.58 29.44 117.21
N ALA A 286 40.54 30.09 117.89
CA ALA A 286 40.83 31.51 117.69
C ALA A 286 41.46 31.82 116.30
N GLU A 287 42.24 30.90 115.74
CA GLU A 287 42.88 31.07 114.43
C GLU A 287 41.91 30.89 113.26
N GLU A 288 40.94 29.97 113.35
CA GLU A 288 39.92 29.78 112.31
C GLU A 288 38.90 30.93 112.24
N ILE A 289 38.62 31.61 113.37
CA ILE A 289 37.68 32.75 113.40
C ILE A 289 38.32 34.04 112.86
N SER A 290 39.66 34.15 112.84
CA SER A 290 40.37 35.37 112.40
C SER A 290 40.75 35.40 110.91
N LYS A 291 40.65 34.27 110.20
CA LYS A 291 40.90 34.18 108.75
C LYS A 291 40.04 35.14 107.88
N PRO A 292 38.74 35.34 108.15
CA PRO A 292 37.93 36.21 107.30
C PRO A 292 38.28 37.72 107.38
N LEU A 293 39.08 38.13 108.39
CA LEU A 293 39.48 39.53 108.56
C LEU A 293 40.87 39.85 107.98
N THR A 294 41.70 38.85 107.67
CA THR A 294 43.08 39.08 107.21
C THR A 294 43.21 39.23 105.68
N GLU A 295 42.21 38.82 104.90
CA GLU A 295 42.30 38.79 103.43
C GLU A 295 41.80 40.04 102.68
N VAL A 296 41.20 41.06 103.33
CA VAL A 296 40.65 42.20 102.57
C VAL A 296 41.29 43.54 102.92
N LYS A 297 42.41 43.84 102.25
CA LYS A 297 43.22 45.07 102.40
C LYS A 297 42.69 46.31 101.66
N LYS A 298 41.69 46.19 100.77
CA LYS A 298 41.07 47.34 100.09
C LYS A 298 39.76 46.96 99.41
N ILE A 299 38.66 47.55 99.84
CA ILE A 299 37.34 47.41 99.21
C ILE A 299 37.07 48.70 98.45
N LYS A 300 37.17 48.65 97.12
CA LYS A 300 36.74 49.75 96.25
C LYS A 300 35.27 49.55 95.92
N MET A 301 34.42 50.30 96.61
CA MET A 301 32.99 50.40 96.33
C MET A 301 32.79 51.59 95.38
N VAL A 302 32.30 51.35 94.16
CA VAL A 302 32.03 52.40 93.16
C VAL A 302 30.53 52.40 92.91
N SER A 303 29.87 53.47 93.35
CA SER A 303 28.42 53.67 93.28
C SER A 303 28.04 54.53 92.09
N SER A 304 26.98 54.13 91.38
CA SER A 304 26.27 54.89 90.37
C SER A 304 24.81 55.00 90.82
N GLY A 305 24.45 56.13 91.44
CA GLY A 305 23.06 56.44 91.80
C GLY A 305 22.72 56.38 93.30
N ASN A 306 21.90 57.33 93.75
CA ASN A 306 21.63 57.75 95.14
C ASN A 306 21.46 56.63 96.18
N GLY A 307 22.39 56.59 97.14
CA GLY A 307 22.28 55.86 98.40
C GLY A 307 23.64 55.85 99.12
N GLU A 308 23.67 56.28 100.38
CA GLU A 308 24.88 56.39 101.20
C GLU A 308 25.72 55.11 101.21
N VAL A 309 27.02 55.26 100.96
CA VAL A 309 28.00 54.17 100.86
C VAL A 309 28.91 54.21 102.07
N GLY A 310 28.90 53.16 102.89
CA GLY A 310 29.75 53.03 104.08
C GLY A 310 29.59 51.67 104.78
N ALA A 311 30.59 51.31 105.58
CA ALA A 311 30.84 49.99 106.19
C ALA A 311 29.64 49.30 106.89
N ALA A 312 28.59 50.03 107.26
CA ALA A 312 27.38 49.48 107.86
C ALA A 312 26.66 48.44 106.96
N LYS A 313 26.72 48.58 105.62
CA LYS A 313 26.11 47.60 104.71
C LYS A 313 26.86 46.27 104.66
N MET A 314 28.19 46.30 104.82
CA MET A 314 29.00 45.08 104.83
C MET A 314 28.77 44.23 106.07
N THR A 315 28.68 44.84 107.25
CA THR A 315 28.36 44.11 108.48
C THR A 315 26.93 43.54 108.43
N GLY A 316 25.99 44.24 107.79
CA GLY A 316 24.65 43.72 107.51
C GLY A 316 24.65 42.53 106.55
N GLU A 317 25.35 42.61 105.42
CA GLU A 317 25.43 41.53 104.43
C GLU A 317 26.14 40.27 104.98
N VAL A 318 27.15 40.43 105.84
CA VAL A 318 27.82 39.28 106.49
C VAL A 318 26.89 38.60 107.50
N LEU A 319 26.08 39.36 108.26
CA LEU A 319 25.06 38.79 109.14
C LEU A 319 23.92 38.11 108.35
N ASP A 320 23.55 38.64 107.19
CA ASP A 320 22.58 38.00 106.29
C ASP A 320 23.12 36.71 105.63
N ILE A 321 24.41 36.65 105.30
CA ILE A 321 25.07 35.43 104.82
C ILE A 321 25.13 34.37 105.92
N LEU A 322 25.41 34.76 107.17
CA LEU A 322 25.37 33.86 108.33
C LEU A 322 23.96 33.30 108.58
N ASN A 323 22.92 34.10 108.39
CA ASN A 323 21.54 33.62 108.48
C ASN A 323 21.14 32.69 107.31
N LYS A 324 21.74 32.82 106.13
CA LYS A 324 21.46 31.97 104.95
C LYS A 324 22.33 30.72 104.82
N LEU A 325 23.45 30.67 105.55
CA LEU A 325 24.35 29.50 105.58
C LEU A 325 23.62 28.18 105.91
N PRO A 326 22.68 28.13 106.88
CA PRO A 326 21.90 26.91 107.14
C PRO A 326 21.14 26.40 105.92
N GLU A 327 20.44 27.27 105.19
CA GLU A 327 19.66 26.89 104.00
C GLU A 327 20.54 26.45 102.82
N THR A 328 21.78 26.93 102.76
CA THR A 328 22.69 26.67 101.63
C THR A 328 23.35 25.30 101.76
N VAL A 329 23.65 24.88 103.00
CA VAL A 329 24.11 23.52 103.31
C VAL A 329 22.98 22.50 103.07
N GLU A 330 21.74 22.84 103.43
CA GLU A 330 20.57 22.00 103.19
C GLU A 330 20.32 21.73 101.69
N LYS A 331 20.46 22.75 100.84
CA LYS A 331 20.27 22.61 99.38
C LYS A 331 21.35 21.80 98.66
N LEU A 332 22.56 21.69 99.20
CA LEU A 332 23.66 20.94 98.57
C LEU A 332 23.87 19.54 99.15
N THR A 333 23.43 19.29 100.39
CA THR A 333 23.64 18.01 101.08
C THR A 333 22.34 17.26 101.42
N GLY A 334 21.18 17.88 101.20
CA GLY A 334 19.87 17.27 101.45
C GLY A 334 19.55 17.03 102.93
N ILE A 335 20.40 17.49 103.85
CA ILE A 335 20.19 17.41 105.30
C ILE A 335 19.93 18.81 105.85
N SER A 336 18.77 18.97 106.47
CA SER A 336 18.32 20.20 107.12
C SER A 336 18.94 20.39 108.51
N ILE A 337 19.29 21.65 108.83
CA ILE A 337 19.97 22.11 110.05
C ILE A 337 18.93 22.55 111.11
N ALA A 338 19.18 22.19 112.37
CA ALA A 338 18.72 22.88 113.58
C ALA A 338 17.22 23.26 113.73
N GLN A 339 16.31 22.51 113.09
CA GLN A 339 15.04 22.09 113.72
C GLN A 339 15.05 20.61 114.16
N THR A 340 16.23 20.03 114.40
CA THR A 340 16.38 18.95 115.39
C THR A 340 16.33 19.48 116.84
N GLY A 341 16.08 20.79 117.03
CA GLY A 341 15.74 21.40 118.31
C GLY A 341 14.25 21.71 118.43
N GLN A 342 13.48 20.78 119.00
CA GLN A 342 12.12 20.92 119.58
C GLN A 342 10.86 20.52 118.77
N LYS A 343 10.64 19.21 118.60
CA LYS A 343 9.53 18.53 119.30
C LYS A 343 10.18 17.45 120.19
N LYS A 344 10.54 17.75 121.44
CA LYS A 344 9.72 17.78 122.67
C LYS A 344 9.26 16.37 123.13
N PRO A 345 9.16 16.19 124.46
CA PRO A 345 9.46 14.93 125.15
C PRO A 345 8.27 14.00 125.27
N GLY A 346 8.57 12.71 125.40
CA GLY A 346 7.98 11.83 126.42
C GLY A 346 6.50 11.46 126.32
N ARG A 347 6.25 10.20 125.98
CA ARG A 347 5.57 9.22 126.86
C ARG A 347 5.83 7.84 126.27
N MET A 348 6.63 7.00 126.95
CA MET A 348 6.10 5.93 127.80
C MET A 348 4.96 5.17 127.11
N LEU A 349 5.32 4.03 126.52
CA LEU A 349 5.11 2.74 127.18
C LEU A 349 6.35 1.86 126.99
#